data_AF-A0A1B3EB74-F1
#
_entry.id   AF-A0A1B3EB74-F1
#
_cell.length_a   1.000
_cell.length_b   1.000
_cell.length_c   1.000
_cell.angle_alpha   90.00
_cell.angle_beta   90.00
_cell.angle_gamma   90.00
#
_symmetry.space_group_name_H-M   'P 1'
#
loop_
_entity.id
_entity.type
_entity.pdbx_description
1 polymer ?
#
loop_
_entity_poly.entity_id
_entity_poly.type
_entity_poly.pdbx_seq_one_letter_code
_entity_poly.pdbx_strand_id
1 'polypeptide(L)'
;MSFENWMQIVPGEILPVPADYLANDLIGMIFTIWAGGFGLAVLPWALYRYLKHKDDIPGLMCIGGFISSLLEPMLDHLGHLWWPTNLPGPAFMGFDLSIPYLIPPCYVFFIAMTGYWAYLRMKSGLDMKGVFVVWLIISMSDVIMEMPGTMTGAYTYYGDASFKILGFPLAWGWMNGTSMLLVGFLLWLVNPYLVGLKRLYIILVPITAMGAAYGMVSWPYFMSLNWDMPWIATRVLTVVSLLIALVVVGFVGVLVGRTKNSTNPLPNLGSIAKA
;
A
#
# COMPACT_ATOMS: atom_id res chain seq x y z
N MET A 1 11.81 3.43 -31.41
CA MET A 1 12.71 4.15 -30.49
C MET A 1 14.14 3.66 -30.80
N SER A 2 15.12 4.56 -30.95
CA SER A 2 16.50 4.18 -31.26
C SER A 2 17.24 3.68 -30.02
N PHE A 3 18.39 3.01 -30.20
CA PHE A 3 19.26 2.61 -29.09
C PHE A 3 19.78 3.80 -28.29
N GLU A 4 20.10 4.91 -28.95
CA GLU A 4 20.52 6.16 -28.30
C GLU A 4 19.45 6.68 -27.33
N ASN A 5 18.17 6.64 -27.72
CA ASN A 5 17.07 7.03 -26.85
C ASN A 5 16.94 6.12 -25.61
N TRP A 6 17.32 4.85 -25.71
CA TRP A 6 17.32 3.93 -24.57
C TRP A 6 18.46 4.21 -23.60
N MET A 7 19.58 4.71 -24.12
CA MET A 7 20.78 5.03 -23.34
C MET A 7 20.79 6.46 -22.79
N GLN A 8 19.81 7.29 -23.17
CA GLN A 8 19.64 8.63 -22.61
C GLN A 8 19.48 8.55 -21.10
N ILE A 9 20.29 9.31 -20.36
CA ILE A 9 20.22 9.38 -18.90
C ILE A 9 18.94 10.11 -18.49
N VAL A 10 18.19 9.47 -17.59
CA VAL A 10 17.09 10.07 -16.84
C VAL A 10 17.66 10.50 -15.49
N PRO A 11 17.57 11.79 -15.12
CA PRO A 11 18.07 12.27 -13.85
C PRO A 11 17.21 11.79 -12.69
N GLY A 12 17.86 11.35 -11.61
CA GLY A 12 17.23 10.85 -10.39
C GLY A 12 16.99 11.93 -9.34
N GLU A 13 16.62 13.14 -9.75
CA GLU A 13 16.60 14.31 -8.87
C GLU A 13 15.32 14.40 -8.04
N ILE A 14 15.49 14.66 -6.75
CA ILE A 14 14.39 15.00 -5.84
C ILE A 14 14.13 16.49 -5.94
N LEU A 15 12.90 16.85 -6.28
CA LEU A 15 12.50 18.23 -6.51
C LEU A 15 11.64 18.75 -5.34
N PRO A 16 11.83 20.01 -4.91
CA PRO A 16 10.99 20.61 -3.89
C PRO A 16 9.58 20.82 -4.42
N VAL A 17 8.57 20.78 -3.54
CA VAL A 17 7.20 21.14 -3.91
C VAL A 17 7.19 22.60 -4.39
N PRO A 18 6.71 22.89 -5.62
CA PRO A 18 6.62 24.26 -6.09
C PRO A 18 5.69 25.08 -5.19
N ALA A 19 6.10 26.30 -4.82
CA ALA A 19 5.34 27.12 -3.88
C ALA A 19 3.95 27.50 -4.40
N ASP A 20 3.80 27.58 -5.72
CA ASP A 20 2.57 27.85 -6.47
C ASP A 20 1.82 26.59 -6.90
N TYR A 21 2.23 25.40 -6.42
CA TYR A 21 1.51 24.16 -6.69
C TYR A 21 0.22 24.09 -5.86
N LEU A 22 -0.87 24.52 -6.50
CA LEU A 22 -2.21 24.58 -5.92
C LEU A 22 -3.16 23.66 -6.70
N ALA A 23 -4.02 22.95 -5.99
CA ALA A 23 -5.16 22.27 -6.58
C ALA A 23 -6.31 23.27 -6.74
N ASN A 24 -7.21 23.02 -7.70
CA ASN A 24 -8.50 23.67 -7.68
C ASN A 24 -9.24 23.32 -6.37
N ASP A 25 -9.77 24.33 -5.66
CA ASP A 25 -10.36 24.13 -4.32
C ASP A 25 -11.48 23.08 -4.31
N LEU A 26 -12.33 23.05 -5.35
CA LEU A 26 -13.39 22.05 -5.46
C LEU A 26 -12.81 20.65 -5.64
N ILE A 27 -11.78 20.49 -6.48
CA ILE A 27 -11.09 19.22 -6.70
C ILE A 27 -10.41 18.76 -5.40
N GLY A 28 -9.69 19.65 -4.72
CA GLY A 28 -9.04 19.36 -3.45
C GLY A 28 -10.03 18.91 -2.37
N MET A 29 -11.19 19.57 -2.27
CA MET A 29 -12.25 19.18 -1.34
C MET A 29 -12.88 17.84 -1.70
N ILE A 30 -13.24 17.63 -2.97
CA ILE A 30 -13.82 16.36 -3.45
C ILE A 30 -12.84 15.22 -3.18
N PHE A 31 -11.55 15.39 -3.50
CA PHE A 31 -10.55 14.36 -3.28
C PHE A 31 -10.32 14.09 -1.79
N THR A 32 -10.32 15.13 -0.96
CA THR A 32 -10.26 14.98 0.51
C THR A 32 -11.41 14.13 1.05
N ILE A 33 -12.64 14.35 0.57
CA ILE A 33 -13.81 13.56 0.95
C ILE A 33 -13.74 12.15 0.36
N TRP A 34 -13.33 12.02 -0.90
CA TRP A 34 -13.21 10.75 -1.59
C TRP A 34 -12.20 9.82 -0.93
N ALA A 35 -10.97 10.28 -0.70
CA ALA A 35 -9.92 9.47 -0.11
C ALA A 35 -10.04 9.37 1.42
N GLY A 36 -10.30 10.49 2.10
CA GLY A 36 -10.35 10.54 3.57
C GLY A 36 -11.70 10.14 4.18
N GLY A 37 -12.81 10.41 3.48
CA GLY A 37 -14.16 10.20 4.00
C GLY A 37 -14.51 8.73 4.24
N PHE A 38 -14.04 7.81 3.39
CA PHE A 38 -14.22 6.37 3.63
C PHE A 38 -13.53 5.89 4.90
N GLY A 39 -12.37 6.47 5.24
CA GLY A 39 -11.65 6.24 6.50
C GLY A 39 -12.49 6.53 7.73
N LEU A 40 -13.19 7.67 7.72
CA LEU A 40 -14.07 8.04 8.83
C LEU A 40 -15.34 7.18 8.86
N ALA A 41 -15.89 6.84 7.69
CA ALA A 41 -17.11 6.04 7.57
C ALA A 41 -16.96 4.61 8.09
N VAL A 42 -15.74 4.05 8.14
CA VAL A 42 -15.51 2.70 8.66
C VAL A 42 -15.48 2.61 10.18
N LEU A 43 -15.23 3.73 10.89
CA LEU A 43 -15.11 3.74 12.35
C LEU A 43 -16.41 3.35 13.07
N PRO A 44 -17.61 3.86 12.69
CA PRO A 44 -18.87 3.40 13.26
C PRO A 44 -19.12 1.91 13.06
N TRP A 45 -18.75 1.37 11.89
CA TRP A 45 -18.88 -0.05 11.61
C TRP A 45 -17.91 -0.91 12.45
N ALA A 46 -16.66 -0.46 12.63
CA ALA A 46 -15.70 -1.14 13.49
C ALA A 46 -16.18 -1.16 14.96
N LEU A 47 -16.74 -0.06 15.44
CA LEU A 47 -17.36 0.01 16.77
C LEU A 47 -18.56 -0.94 16.89
N TYR A 48 -19.43 -0.97 15.88
CA TYR A 48 -20.55 -1.92 15.83
C TYR A 48 -20.08 -3.38 15.90
N ARG A 49 -19.03 -3.74 15.16
CA ARG A 49 -18.41 -5.08 15.21
C ARG A 49 -17.93 -5.44 16.60
N TYR A 50 -17.26 -4.50 17.28
CA TYR A 50 -16.82 -4.69 18.65
C TYR A 50 -18.00 -4.87 19.62
N LEU A 51 -18.98 -3.97 19.58
CA LEU A 51 -20.09 -3.97 20.54
C LEU A 51 -20.97 -5.22 20.40
N LYS A 52 -21.37 -5.56 19.17
CA LYS A 52 -22.33 -6.63 18.88
C LYS A 52 -21.71 -8.00 18.73
N HIS A 53 -20.53 -8.10 18.12
CA HIS A 53 -19.90 -9.37 17.78
C HIS A 53 -18.66 -9.69 18.63
N LYS A 54 -18.25 -8.79 19.53
CA LYS A 54 -17.02 -8.90 20.33
C LYS A 54 -15.78 -9.10 19.45
N ASP A 55 -15.85 -8.57 18.24
CA ASP A 55 -14.78 -8.60 17.25
C ASP A 55 -14.04 -7.26 17.31
N ASP A 56 -12.92 -7.26 18.03
CA ASP A 56 -12.02 -6.11 18.23
C ASP A 56 -10.99 -5.94 17.10
N ILE A 57 -10.84 -6.92 16.20
CA ILE A 57 -9.85 -6.87 15.12
C ILE A 57 -10.04 -5.62 14.24
N PRO A 58 -11.24 -5.28 13.75
CA PRO A 58 -11.41 -4.08 12.92
C PRO A 58 -10.98 -2.79 13.62
N GLY A 59 -11.34 -2.63 14.89
CA GLY A 59 -10.97 -1.44 15.67
C GLY A 59 -9.46 -1.32 15.85
N LEU A 60 -8.79 -2.42 16.21
CA LEU A 60 -7.33 -2.45 16.36
C LEU A 60 -6.61 -2.22 15.03
N MET A 61 -7.14 -2.76 13.93
CA MET A 61 -6.65 -2.51 12.57
C MET A 61 -6.81 -1.05 12.17
N CYS A 62 -7.94 -0.40 12.48
CA CYS A 62 -8.11 1.04 12.23
C CYS A 62 -7.05 1.87 12.96
N ILE A 63 -6.76 1.59 14.24
CA ILE A 63 -5.69 2.27 14.98
C ILE A 63 -4.34 2.01 14.32
N GLY A 64 -4.06 0.76 13.93
CA GLY A 64 -2.83 0.40 13.25
C GLY A 64 -2.66 1.07 11.88
N GLY A 65 -3.74 1.20 11.11
CA GLY A 65 -3.75 1.92 9.83
C GLY A 65 -3.44 3.40 10.01
N PHE A 66 -4.07 4.05 11.00
CA PHE A 66 -3.76 5.43 11.35
C PHE A 66 -2.28 5.62 11.68
N ILE A 67 -1.69 4.75 12.49
CA ILE A 67 -0.24 4.79 12.81
C ILE A 67 0.61 4.51 11.56
N SER A 68 0.18 3.60 10.70
CA SER A 68 0.89 3.27 9.46
C SER A 68 1.00 4.45 8.50
N SER A 69 0.11 5.45 8.60
CA SER A 69 0.19 6.69 7.80
C SER A 69 1.46 7.48 8.03
N LEU A 70 2.16 7.27 9.15
CA LEU A 70 3.46 7.89 9.42
C LEU A 70 4.55 7.47 8.41
N LEU A 71 4.33 6.41 7.63
CA LEU A 71 5.22 6.02 6.53
C LEU A 71 5.06 6.92 5.30
N GLU A 72 3.93 7.62 5.16
CA GLU A 72 3.60 8.40 3.95
C GLU A 72 4.71 9.37 3.52
N PRO A 73 5.28 10.23 4.39
CA PRO A 73 6.24 11.23 3.93
C PRO A 73 7.47 10.59 3.27
N MET A 74 7.88 9.42 3.75
CA MET A 74 8.97 8.65 3.15
C MET A 74 8.57 8.09 1.79
N LEU A 75 7.35 7.54 1.67
CA LEU A 75 6.86 6.95 0.43
C LEU A 75 6.65 7.98 -0.67
N ASP A 76 6.06 9.12 -0.33
CA ASP A 76 5.87 10.22 -1.26
C ASP A 76 7.20 10.80 -1.73
N HIS A 77 8.15 10.95 -0.81
CA HIS A 77 9.49 11.45 -1.13
C HIS A 77 10.23 10.51 -2.08
N LEU A 78 10.30 9.21 -1.77
CA LEU A 78 10.94 8.21 -2.64
C LEU A 78 10.16 7.98 -3.95
N GLY A 79 8.86 8.23 -3.89
CA GLY A 79 7.88 8.08 -4.96
C GLY A 79 7.78 9.24 -5.93
N HIS A 80 8.46 10.34 -5.63
CA HIS A 80 8.37 11.61 -6.36
C HIS A 80 6.92 12.14 -6.43
N LEU A 81 6.22 12.16 -5.29
CA LEU A 81 4.88 12.71 -5.16
C LEU A 81 4.92 14.12 -4.54
N TRP A 82 4.09 15.01 -5.09
CA TRP A 82 3.78 16.30 -4.49
C TRP A 82 2.32 16.42 -4.11
N TRP A 83 2.09 16.96 -2.92
CA TRP A 83 0.79 17.44 -2.47
C TRP A 83 0.64 18.94 -2.76
N PRO A 84 -0.52 19.40 -3.24
CA PRO A 84 -0.80 20.82 -3.36
C PRO A 84 -0.82 21.52 -2.01
N THR A 85 -0.28 22.74 -1.96
CA THR A 85 -0.05 23.48 -0.72
C THR A 85 -1.34 24.04 -0.10
N ASN A 86 -2.44 24.10 -0.85
CA ASN A 86 -3.76 24.53 -0.37
C ASN A 86 -4.66 23.38 0.11
N LEU A 87 -4.20 22.12 0.14
CA LEU A 87 -4.99 21.05 0.74
C LEU A 87 -5.10 21.22 2.27
N PRO A 88 -6.22 20.82 2.91
CA PRO A 88 -6.35 20.87 4.36
C PRO A 88 -5.24 20.06 5.06
N GLY A 89 -4.48 20.70 5.95
CA GLY A 89 -3.32 20.09 6.60
C GLY A 89 -2.40 21.13 7.24
N PRO A 90 -1.16 20.73 7.60
CA PRO A 90 -0.63 19.35 7.53
C PRO A 90 -1.11 18.48 8.71
N ALA A 91 -1.33 17.18 8.45
CA ALA A 91 -1.45 16.15 9.49
C ALA A 91 -0.11 15.92 10.20
N PHE A 92 0.95 15.85 9.41
CA PHE A 92 2.34 15.77 9.84
C PHE A 92 3.25 16.25 8.69
N MET A 93 4.52 16.50 9.03
CA MET A 93 5.54 16.92 8.07
C MET A 93 6.74 15.98 8.16
N GLY A 94 7.35 15.67 7.02
CA GLY A 94 8.56 14.85 6.92
C GLY A 94 9.13 14.90 5.51
N PHE A 95 10.45 14.80 5.37
CA PHE A 95 11.13 14.89 4.07
C PHE A 95 10.75 16.14 3.25
N ASP A 96 10.55 17.28 3.93
CA ASP A 96 10.08 18.55 3.37
C ASP A 96 8.69 18.51 2.68
N LEU A 97 7.90 17.46 2.96
CA LEU A 97 6.53 17.32 2.49
C LEU A 97 5.53 17.63 3.61
N SER A 98 4.50 18.40 3.26
CA SER A 98 3.32 18.64 4.11
C SER A 98 2.23 17.64 3.76
N ILE A 99 2.01 16.65 4.63
CA ILE A 99 1.03 15.59 4.37
C ILE A 99 -0.38 16.07 4.74
N PRO A 100 -1.38 15.99 3.83
CA PRO A 100 -2.71 16.52 4.10
C PRO A 100 -3.51 15.65 5.08
N TYR A 101 -4.52 16.24 5.72
CA TYR A 101 -5.41 15.57 6.69
C TYR A 101 -6.18 14.38 6.12
N LEU A 102 -6.28 14.26 4.80
CA LEU A 102 -6.97 13.14 4.15
C LEU A 102 -6.19 11.82 4.27
N ILE A 103 -4.87 11.87 4.44
CA ILE A 103 -4.01 10.67 4.39
C ILE A 103 -4.20 9.75 5.59
N PRO A 104 -4.18 10.20 6.86
CA PRO A 104 -4.35 9.27 7.96
C PRO A 104 -5.67 8.48 7.90
N PRO A 105 -6.83 9.10 7.61
CA PRO A 105 -8.07 8.35 7.35
C PRO A 105 -8.01 7.46 6.10
N CYS A 106 -7.33 7.90 5.02
CA CYS A 106 -7.12 7.07 3.84
C CYS A 106 -6.43 5.75 4.21
N TYR A 107 -5.35 5.81 5.00
CA TYR A 107 -4.63 4.63 5.49
C TYR A 107 -5.47 3.71 6.38
N VAL A 108 -6.36 4.27 7.21
CA VAL A 108 -7.32 3.49 8.00
C VAL A 108 -8.15 2.58 7.10
N PHE A 109 -8.67 3.10 5.99
CA PHE A 109 -9.50 2.33 5.08
C PHE A 109 -8.66 1.49 4.11
N PHE A 110 -7.86 2.14 3.28
CA PHE A 110 -7.17 1.50 2.16
C PHE A 110 -6.11 0.52 2.61
N ILE A 111 -5.29 0.86 3.61
CA ILE A 111 -4.25 -0.07 4.07
C ILE A 111 -4.83 -1.08 5.05
N ALA A 112 -5.39 -0.61 6.16
CA ALA A 112 -5.78 -1.52 7.24
C ALA A 112 -7.05 -2.32 6.93
N MET A 113 -8.10 -1.70 6.40
CA MET A 113 -9.36 -2.40 6.15
C MET A 113 -9.33 -3.30 4.91
N THR A 114 -8.58 -2.92 3.87
CA THR A 114 -8.31 -3.84 2.75
C THR A 114 -7.44 -5.02 3.19
N GLY A 115 -6.44 -4.79 4.04
CA GLY A 115 -5.67 -5.86 4.67
C GLY A 115 -6.54 -6.76 5.54
N TYR A 116 -7.45 -6.20 6.34
CA TYR A 116 -8.43 -6.97 7.10
C TYR A 116 -9.36 -7.79 6.19
N TRP A 117 -9.80 -7.25 5.06
CA TRP A 117 -10.56 -7.99 4.06
C TRP A 117 -9.74 -9.15 3.48
N ALA A 118 -8.48 -8.94 3.12
CA ALA A 118 -7.59 -10.00 2.65
C ALA A 118 -7.43 -11.11 3.71
N TYR A 119 -7.27 -10.75 4.99
CA TYR A 119 -7.26 -11.68 6.11
C TYR A 119 -8.53 -12.54 6.17
N LEU A 120 -9.72 -11.93 6.02
CA LEU A 120 -10.98 -12.67 6.00
C LEU A 120 -11.05 -13.65 4.83
N ARG A 121 -10.52 -13.27 3.65
CA ARG A 121 -10.45 -14.16 2.49
C ARG A 121 -9.51 -15.33 2.76
N MET A 122 -8.32 -15.08 3.30
CA MET A 122 -7.38 -16.15 3.68
C MET A 122 -7.99 -17.11 4.70
N LYS A 123 -8.72 -16.59 5.71
CA LYS A 123 -9.47 -17.42 6.67
C LYS A 123 -10.55 -18.29 6.04
N SER A 124 -11.11 -17.88 4.90
CA SER A 124 -12.10 -18.69 4.17
C SER A 124 -11.50 -19.85 3.38
N GLY A 125 -10.16 -20.00 3.36
CA GLY A 125 -9.47 -21.10 2.70
C GLY A 125 -9.16 -20.83 1.23
N LEU A 126 -8.33 -19.81 0.95
CA LEU A 126 -7.86 -19.56 -0.41
C LEU A 126 -6.88 -20.64 -0.88
N ASP A 127 -6.95 -21.00 -2.15
CA ASP A 127 -5.82 -21.62 -2.85
C ASP A 127 -4.91 -20.56 -3.49
N MET A 128 -3.83 -21.02 -4.12
CA MET A 128 -2.86 -20.18 -4.84
C MET A 128 -3.55 -19.21 -5.80
N LYS A 129 -4.49 -19.70 -6.63
CA LYS A 129 -5.21 -18.85 -7.59
C LYS A 129 -6.06 -17.81 -6.87
N GLY A 130 -6.74 -18.20 -5.79
CA GLY A 130 -7.50 -17.30 -4.94
C GLY A 130 -6.67 -16.15 -4.36
N VAL A 131 -5.44 -16.43 -3.92
CA VAL A 131 -4.53 -15.38 -3.42
C VAL A 131 -4.14 -14.39 -4.52
N PHE A 132 -3.80 -14.86 -5.72
CA PHE A 132 -3.50 -13.97 -6.85
C PHE A 132 -4.71 -13.12 -7.28
N VAL A 133 -5.91 -13.70 -7.27
CA VAL A 133 -7.14 -12.95 -7.58
C VAL A 133 -7.40 -11.87 -6.52
N VAL A 134 -7.25 -12.20 -5.24
CA VAL A 134 -7.37 -11.23 -4.14
C VAL A 134 -6.35 -10.10 -4.31
N TRP A 135 -5.09 -10.44 -4.55
CA TRP A 135 -4.03 -9.45 -4.81
C TRP A 135 -4.35 -8.54 -5.99
N LEU A 136 -4.79 -9.11 -7.13
CA LEU A 136 -5.14 -8.34 -8.31
C LEU A 136 -6.31 -7.39 -8.06
N ILE A 137 -7.34 -7.84 -7.34
CA ILE A 137 -8.49 -6.99 -6.96
C ILE A 137 -8.02 -5.81 -6.11
N ILE A 138 -7.14 -6.06 -5.13
CA ILE A 138 -6.57 -5.01 -4.28
C ILE A 138 -5.75 -4.04 -5.13
N SER A 139 -4.81 -4.54 -5.94
CA SER A 139 -3.99 -3.71 -6.83
C SER A 139 -4.81 -2.84 -7.76
N MET A 140 -5.86 -3.39 -8.36
CA MET A 140 -6.71 -2.62 -9.27
C MET A 140 -7.60 -1.63 -8.53
N SER A 141 -8.01 -1.93 -7.29
CA SER A 141 -8.77 -0.98 -6.48
C SER A 141 -7.96 0.28 -6.16
N ASP A 142 -6.66 0.12 -5.91
CA ASP A 142 -5.70 1.21 -5.72
C ASP A 142 -5.58 2.08 -6.98
N VAL A 143 -5.29 1.44 -8.12
CA VAL A 143 -5.20 2.13 -9.42
C VAL A 143 -6.48 2.92 -9.73
N ILE A 144 -7.65 2.33 -9.52
CA ILE A 144 -8.95 2.97 -9.80
C ILE A 144 -9.21 4.14 -8.85
N MET A 145 -8.78 4.03 -7.59
CA MET A 145 -8.98 5.08 -6.59
C MET A 145 -8.09 6.29 -6.85
N GLU A 146 -6.83 6.04 -7.17
CA GLU A 146 -5.77 7.06 -7.25
C GLU A 146 -5.78 7.82 -8.58
N MET A 147 -6.09 7.13 -9.68
CA MET A 147 -6.05 7.69 -11.03
C MET A 147 -6.96 8.92 -11.22
N PRO A 148 -8.17 9.02 -10.64
CA PRO A 148 -8.93 10.27 -10.59
C PRO A 148 -8.19 11.42 -9.92
N GLY A 149 -7.44 11.16 -8.84
CA GLY A 149 -6.66 12.18 -8.13
C GLY A 149 -5.55 12.76 -9.00
N THR A 150 -4.75 11.91 -9.64
CA THR A 150 -3.68 12.38 -10.55
C THR A 150 -4.23 13.03 -11.82
N MET A 151 -5.32 12.49 -12.39
CA MET A 151 -5.93 13.03 -13.61
C MET A 151 -6.53 14.42 -13.41
N THR A 152 -7.06 14.69 -12.22
CA THR A 152 -7.66 15.99 -11.85
C THR A 152 -6.65 16.98 -11.27
N GLY A 153 -5.41 16.55 -11.01
CA GLY A 153 -4.38 17.36 -10.39
C GLY A 153 -4.58 17.58 -8.89
N ALA A 154 -5.33 16.69 -8.21
CA ALA A 154 -5.47 16.71 -6.75
C ALA A 154 -4.13 16.44 -6.03
N TYR A 155 -3.22 15.76 -6.71
CA TYR A 155 -1.80 15.61 -6.40
C TYR A 155 -1.05 15.16 -7.67
N THR A 156 0.27 15.09 -7.64
CA THR A 156 1.06 14.74 -8.84
C THR A 156 2.30 13.92 -8.52
N TYR A 157 2.55 12.91 -9.36
CA TYR A 157 3.84 12.26 -9.47
C TYR A 157 4.72 13.00 -10.49
N TYR A 158 5.74 13.69 -10.00
CA TYR A 158 6.72 14.40 -10.81
C TYR A 158 7.80 13.45 -11.35
N GLY A 159 8.65 13.96 -12.25
CA GLY A 159 9.69 13.16 -12.89
C GLY A 159 9.18 12.16 -13.92
N ASP A 160 10.09 11.29 -14.38
CA ASP A 160 9.86 10.28 -15.42
C ASP A 160 9.56 8.90 -14.83
N ALA A 161 8.47 8.81 -14.07
CA ALA A 161 8.00 7.54 -13.55
C ALA A 161 7.57 6.59 -14.67
N SER A 162 8.09 5.36 -14.63
CA SER A 162 7.80 4.30 -15.58
C SER A 162 6.30 3.94 -15.61
N PHE A 163 5.78 3.66 -16.82
CA PHE A 163 4.41 3.17 -17.04
C PHE A 163 3.31 4.10 -16.47
N LYS A 164 3.54 5.42 -16.51
CA LYS A 164 2.55 6.42 -16.09
C LYS A 164 1.35 6.44 -17.04
N ILE A 165 0.14 6.28 -16.50
CA ILE A 165 -1.13 6.40 -17.22
C ILE A 165 -1.98 7.44 -16.51
N LEU A 166 -2.48 8.45 -17.24
CA LEU A 166 -3.29 9.55 -16.67
C LEU A 166 -2.64 10.22 -15.44
N GLY A 167 -1.31 10.34 -15.46
CA GLY A 167 -0.53 10.93 -14.36
C GLY A 167 -0.19 9.96 -13.21
N PHE A 168 -0.76 8.75 -13.20
CA PHE A 168 -0.52 7.74 -12.16
C PHE A 168 0.51 6.69 -12.60
N PRO A 169 1.62 6.49 -11.88
CA PRO A 169 2.55 5.39 -12.14
C PRO A 169 1.92 4.06 -11.75
N LEU A 170 1.69 3.17 -12.71
CA LEU A 170 1.06 1.88 -12.45
C LEU A 170 1.81 0.99 -11.45
N ALA A 171 3.08 1.28 -11.18
CA ALA A 171 3.89 0.57 -10.20
C ALA A 171 3.32 0.59 -8.79
N TRP A 172 2.68 1.70 -8.42
CA TRP A 172 1.99 1.82 -7.15
C TRP A 172 0.90 0.76 -6.98
N GLY A 173 0.19 0.39 -8.05
CA GLY A 173 -0.85 -0.63 -7.98
C GLY A 173 -0.35 -1.98 -7.46
N TRP A 174 0.79 -2.49 -7.95
CA TRP A 174 1.34 -3.75 -7.43
C TRP A 174 2.08 -3.58 -6.11
N MET A 175 2.71 -2.42 -5.86
CA MET A 175 3.39 -2.13 -4.60
C MET A 175 2.38 -2.03 -3.44
N ASN A 176 1.35 -1.20 -3.59
CA ASN A 176 0.23 -1.07 -2.66
C ASN A 176 -0.56 -2.37 -2.55
N GLY A 177 -0.85 -3.02 -3.67
CA GLY A 177 -1.57 -4.29 -3.63
C GLY A 177 -0.83 -5.38 -2.86
N THR A 178 0.49 -5.43 -2.99
CA THR A 178 1.32 -6.37 -2.22
C THR A 178 1.39 -5.97 -0.75
N SER A 179 1.49 -4.68 -0.43
CA SER A 179 1.53 -4.21 0.95
C SER A 179 0.23 -4.55 1.70
N MET A 180 -0.92 -4.23 1.12
CA MET A 180 -2.24 -4.54 1.69
C MET A 180 -2.48 -6.05 1.80
N LEU A 181 -2.04 -6.85 0.80
CA LEU A 181 -2.09 -8.31 0.90
C LEU A 181 -1.24 -8.81 2.08
N LEU A 182 -0.02 -8.28 2.24
CA LEU A 182 0.87 -8.66 3.34
C LEU A 182 0.34 -8.23 4.71
N VAL A 183 -0.36 -7.10 4.81
CA VAL A 183 -1.08 -6.71 6.03
C VAL A 183 -2.08 -7.79 6.42
N GLY A 184 -2.90 -8.26 5.46
CA GLY A 184 -3.84 -9.35 5.70
C GLY A 184 -3.16 -10.69 6.02
N PHE A 185 -2.06 -10.99 5.34
CA PHE A 185 -1.28 -12.20 5.55
C PHE A 185 -0.62 -12.23 6.94
N LEU A 186 0.01 -11.13 7.36
CA LEU A 186 0.62 -11.04 8.70
C LEU A 186 -0.46 -11.18 9.77
N LEU A 187 -1.61 -10.50 9.60
CA LEU A 187 -2.75 -10.66 10.52
C LEU A 187 -3.23 -12.12 10.58
N TRP A 188 -3.33 -12.78 9.43
CA TRP A 188 -3.72 -14.18 9.31
C TRP A 188 -2.76 -15.12 10.04
N LEU A 189 -1.45 -14.86 9.95
CA LEU A 189 -0.42 -15.62 10.66
C LEU A 189 -0.48 -15.41 12.17
N VAL A 190 -0.56 -14.17 12.63
CA VAL A 190 -0.36 -13.86 14.07
C VAL A 190 -1.65 -13.97 14.88
N ASN A 191 -2.82 -13.64 14.31
CA ASN A 191 -4.07 -13.55 15.07
C ASN A 191 -4.43 -14.81 15.90
N PRO A 192 -4.23 -16.05 15.44
CA PRO A 192 -4.52 -17.25 16.26
C PRO A 192 -3.73 -17.32 17.57
N TYR A 193 -2.59 -16.62 17.66
CA TYR A 193 -1.71 -16.61 18.83
C TYR A 193 -1.93 -15.40 19.75
N LEU A 194 -2.74 -14.43 19.32
CA LEU A 194 -2.98 -13.19 20.06
C LEU A 194 -4.27 -13.30 20.90
N VAL A 195 -4.08 -13.57 22.20
CA VAL A 195 -5.14 -13.69 23.20
C VAL A 195 -4.98 -12.66 24.33
N GLY A 196 -6.10 -12.23 24.93
CA GLY A 196 -6.10 -11.24 26.01
C GLY A 196 -5.43 -9.93 25.61
N LEU A 197 -4.55 -9.38 26.46
CA LEU A 197 -3.84 -8.13 26.18
C LEU A 197 -2.88 -8.22 24.98
N LYS A 198 -2.45 -9.42 24.58
CA LYS A 198 -1.61 -9.60 23.38
C LYS A 198 -2.33 -9.21 22.10
N ARG A 199 -3.66 -9.10 22.12
CA ARG A 199 -4.44 -8.60 20.97
C ARG A 199 -4.04 -7.18 20.57
N LEU A 200 -3.50 -6.38 21.50
CA LEU A 200 -2.98 -5.04 21.17
C LEU A 200 -1.83 -5.07 20.14
N TYR A 201 -1.10 -6.19 19.99
CA TYR A 201 -0.09 -6.31 18.93
C TYR A 201 -0.67 -6.26 17.51
N ILE A 202 -1.99 -6.44 17.34
CA ILE A 202 -2.67 -6.24 16.05
C ILE A 202 -2.46 -4.81 15.53
N ILE A 203 -2.32 -3.82 16.43
CA ILE A 203 -2.07 -2.42 16.07
C ILE A 203 -0.75 -2.28 15.28
N LEU A 204 0.24 -3.12 15.54
CA LEU A 204 1.54 -3.08 14.84
C LEU A 204 1.51 -3.78 13.48
N VAL A 205 0.46 -4.55 13.19
CA VAL A 205 0.39 -5.36 11.96
C VAL A 205 0.44 -4.50 10.69
N PRO A 206 -0.38 -3.42 10.54
CA PRO A 206 -0.37 -2.62 9.32
C PRO A 206 1.01 -2.02 9.02
N ILE A 207 1.60 -1.30 9.97
CA ILE A 207 2.89 -0.62 9.77
C ILE A 207 4.04 -1.61 9.50
N THR A 208 4.05 -2.74 10.21
CA THR A 208 5.11 -3.75 10.06
C THR A 208 5.02 -4.41 8.68
N ALA A 209 3.84 -4.87 8.29
CA ALA A 209 3.65 -5.56 7.02
C ALA A 209 3.82 -4.62 5.83
N MET A 210 3.33 -3.38 5.93
CA MET A 210 3.51 -2.38 4.89
C MET A 210 4.97 -2.00 4.73
N GLY A 211 5.67 -1.66 5.81
CA GLY A 211 7.10 -1.36 5.76
C GLY A 211 7.92 -2.51 5.16
N ALA A 212 7.62 -3.75 5.55
CA ALA A 212 8.26 -4.94 4.98
C ALA A 212 7.96 -5.10 3.48
N ALA A 213 6.70 -4.90 3.06
CA ALA A 213 6.31 -5.01 1.66
C ALA A 213 7.06 -4.00 0.78
N TYR A 214 7.12 -2.74 1.22
CA TYR A 214 7.84 -1.70 0.52
C TYR A 214 9.35 -1.96 0.47
N GLY A 215 9.93 -2.41 1.58
CA GLY A 215 11.34 -2.82 1.61
C GLY A 215 11.67 -3.99 0.69
N MET A 216 10.76 -4.96 0.53
CA MET A 216 10.98 -6.12 -0.35
C MET A 216 10.74 -5.79 -1.83
N VAL A 217 9.63 -5.11 -2.14
CA VAL A 217 9.10 -5.01 -3.51
C VAL A 217 9.45 -3.69 -4.18
N SER A 218 9.50 -2.60 -3.43
CA SER A 218 9.49 -1.24 -3.99
C SER A 218 10.89 -0.67 -4.22
N TRP A 219 11.92 -1.23 -3.58
CA TRP A 219 13.29 -0.72 -3.70
C TRP A 219 13.82 -0.59 -5.14
N PRO A 220 13.55 -1.52 -6.11
CA PRO A 220 14.02 -1.34 -7.48
C PRO A 220 13.31 -0.17 -8.16
N TYR A 221 12.01 0.00 -7.90
CA TYR A 221 11.23 1.12 -8.43
C TYR A 221 11.72 2.45 -7.86
N PHE A 222 11.94 2.55 -6.55
CA PHE A 222 12.49 3.76 -5.95
C PHE A 222 13.91 4.07 -6.46
N MET A 223 14.75 3.06 -6.67
CA MET A 223 16.03 3.27 -7.34
C MET A 223 15.87 3.85 -8.76
N SER A 224 14.87 3.37 -9.51
CA SER A 224 14.59 3.87 -10.86
C SER A 224 14.19 5.34 -10.93
N LEU A 225 13.71 5.90 -9.82
CA LEU A 225 13.32 7.30 -9.71
C LEU A 225 14.43 8.17 -9.13
N ASN A 226 15.25 7.64 -8.24
CA ASN A 226 16.14 8.45 -7.40
C ASN A 226 17.61 8.41 -7.84
N TRP A 227 17.99 7.61 -8.84
CA TRP A 227 19.36 7.52 -9.34
C TRP A 227 19.45 7.87 -10.83
N ASP A 228 20.53 8.57 -11.21
CA ASP A 228 20.84 8.82 -12.60
C ASP A 228 21.13 7.52 -13.34
N MET A 229 20.31 7.18 -14.33
CA MET A 229 20.50 5.96 -15.11
C MET A 229 19.91 6.06 -16.51
N PRO A 230 20.34 5.19 -17.45
CA PRO A 230 19.72 5.10 -18.75
C PRO A 230 18.21 4.87 -18.67
N TRP A 231 17.45 5.49 -19.57
CA TRP A 231 16.00 5.36 -19.65
C TRP A 231 15.55 3.91 -19.62
N ILE A 232 16.22 3.02 -20.36
CA ILE A 232 15.87 1.59 -20.36
C ILE A 232 16.07 0.93 -18.99
N ALA A 233 17.08 1.33 -18.22
CA ALA A 233 17.36 0.79 -16.89
C ALA A 233 16.22 1.11 -15.92
N THR A 234 15.65 2.32 -16.00
CA THR A 234 14.49 2.70 -15.15
C THR A 234 13.29 1.78 -15.39
N ARG A 235 13.03 1.43 -16.65
CA ARG A 235 11.90 0.56 -17.04
C ARG A 235 12.15 -0.88 -16.61
N VAL A 236 13.39 -1.36 -16.77
CA VAL A 236 13.80 -2.69 -16.30
C VAL A 236 13.65 -2.81 -14.79
N LEU A 237 14.14 -1.85 -14.01
CA LEU A 237 14.00 -1.87 -12.55
C LEU A 237 12.53 -1.83 -12.11
N THR A 238 11.68 -1.07 -12.81
CA THR A 238 10.24 -1.08 -12.56
C THR A 238 9.63 -2.48 -12.79
N VAL A 239 10.02 -3.16 -13.87
CA VAL A 239 9.59 -4.54 -14.13
C VAL A 239 10.15 -5.51 -13.09
N VAL A 240 11.39 -5.33 -12.63
CA VAL A 240 11.98 -6.13 -11.56
C VAL A 240 11.16 -6.01 -10.27
N SER A 241 10.69 -4.81 -9.91
CA SER A 241 9.76 -4.62 -8.78
C SER A 241 8.49 -5.49 -8.93
N LEU A 242 7.87 -5.50 -10.12
CA LEU A 242 6.71 -6.36 -10.38
C LEU A 242 7.06 -7.85 -10.24
N LEU A 243 8.20 -8.31 -10.76
CA LEU A 243 8.62 -9.71 -10.64
C LEU A 243 8.82 -10.11 -9.17
N ILE A 244 9.43 -9.24 -8.36
CA ILE A 244 9.56 -9.48 -6.91
C ILE A 244 8.19 -9.53 -6.23
N ALA A 245 7.26 -8.63 -6.61
CA ALA A 245 5.88 -8.67 -6.12
C ALA A 245 5.24 -10.03 -6.39
N LEU A 246 5.38 -10.57 -7.60
CA LEU A 246 4.84 -11.88 -7.98
C LEU A 246 5.46 -13.03 -7.17
N VAL A 247 6.76 -12.96 -6.86
CA VAL A 247 7.43 -13.94 -5.97
C VAL A 247 6.86 -13.87 -4.56
N VAL A 248 6.70 -12.67 -4.01
CA VAL A 248 6.13 -12.46 -2.66
C VAL A 248 4.69 -12.96 -2.59
N VAL A 249 3.84 -12.59 -3.57
CA VAL A 249 2.45 -13.06 -3.66
C VAL A 249 2.40 -14.58 -3.85
N GLY A 250 3.32 -15.15 -4.65
CA GLY A 250 3.45 -16.58 -4.82
C GLY A 250 3.80 -17.31 -3.53
N PHE A 251 4.71 -16.75 -2.72
CA PHE A 251 5.06 -17.28 -1.40
C PHE A 251 3.86 -17.29 -0.46
N VAL A 252 3.11 -16.17 -0.39
CA VAL A 252 1.85 -16.08 0.37
C VAL A 252 0.86 -17.14 -0.12
N GLY A 253 0.70 -17.28 -1.44
CA GLY A 253 -0.21 -18.24 -2.05
C GLY A 253 0.13 -19.70 -1.73
N VAL A 254 1.41 -20.05 -1.69
CA VAL A 254 1.88 -21.39 -1.27
C VAL A 254 1.54 -21.65 0.19
N LEU A 255 1.80 -20.70 1.09
CA LEU A 255 1.53 -20.89 2.52
C LEU A 255 0.04 -20.95 2.83
N VAL A 256 -0.75 -20.00 2.32
CA VAL A 256 -2.20 -19.99 2.52
C VAL A 256 -2.84 -21.21 1.84
N GLY A 257 -2.44 -21.56 0.61
CA GLY A 257 -3.00 -22.70 -0.12
C GLY A 257 -2.80 -24.06 0.57
N ARG A 258 -1.71 -24.24 1.32
CA ARG A 258 -1.47 -25.45 2.13
C ARG A 258 -2.44 -25.60 3.29
N THR A 259 -3.11 -24.52 3.69
CA THR A 259 -4.01 -24.48 4.83
C THR A 259 -5.48 -24.49 4.46
N LYS A 260 -5.82 -24.66 3.16
CA LYS A 260 -7.19 -24.67 2.65
C LYS A 260 -8.14 -25.62 3.41
N ASN A 261 -7.59 -26.66 4.04
CA ASN A 261 -8.32 -27.63 4.88
C ASN A 261 -7.79 -27.72 6.33
N SER A 262 -6.92 -26.79 6.76
CA SER A 262 -6.29 -26.79 8.09
C SER A 262 -6.93 -25.74 8.99
N THR A 263 -7.19 -26.09 10.25
CA THR A 263 -7.61 -25.13 11.28
C THR A 263 -6.45 -24.28 11.80
N ASN A 264 -5.20 -24.67 11.51
CA ASN A 264 -3.99 -23.96 11.90
C ASN A 264 -3.32 -23.34 10.65
N PRO A 265 -3.07 -22.01 10.63
CA PRO A 265 -2.41 -21.34 9.51
C PRO A 265 -0.93 -21.70 9.36
N LEU A 266 -0.32 -22.30 10.38
CA LEU A 266 1.01 -22.89 10.31
C LEU A 266 0.92 -24.37 10.68
N PRO A 267 0.67 -25.30 9.73
CA PRO A 267 0.87 -26.71 9.99
C PRO A 267 2.32 -26.91 10.45
N ASN A 268 2.56 -27.79 11.43
CA ASN A 268 3.88 -28.06 12.03
C ASN A 268 5.01 -27.91 11.00
N LEU A 269 5.77 -26.81 11.08
CA LEU A 269 6.92 -26.53 10.20
C LEU A 269 8.02 -27.61 10.31
N GLY A 270 7.92 -28.52 11.29
CA GLY A 270 8.83 -29.64 11.51
C GLY A 270 8.86 -30.71 10.42
N SER A 271 7.91 -30.74 9.47
CA SER A 271 8.01 -31.64 8.30
C SER A 271 8.90 -31.09 7.17
N ILE A 272 9.35 -29.84 7.27
CA ILE A 272 10.11 -29.14 6.20
C ILE A 272 11.59 -29.58 6.16
N ALA A 273 12.10 -30.25 7.21
CA ALA A 273 13.49 -30.73 7.26
C ALA A 273 13.72 -32.10 6.58
N LYS A 274 12.75 -32.65 5.84
CA LYS A 274 12.86 -34.01 5.24
C LYS A 274 12.42 -34.11 3.77
N ALA A 275 12.34 -33.01 3.03
CA ALA A 275 12.10 -33.03 1.58
C ALA A 275 13.30 -32.45 0.83
#